data_AF-A0AAD2G7F2-F1
#
_entry.id   AF-A0AAD2G7F2-F1
#
_cell.length_a   1.000
_cell.length_b   1.000
_cell.length_c   1.000
_cell.angle_alpha   90.00
_cell.angle_beta   90.00
_cell.angle_gamma   90.00
#
_symmetry.space_group_name_H-M   'P 1'
#
loop_
_entity.id
_entity.type
_entity.pdbx_description
1 polymer ?
#
loop_
_entity_poly.entity_id
_entity_poly.type
_entity_poly.pdbx_seq_one_letter_code
_entity_poly.pdbx_strand_id
1 'polypeptide(L)'
;MVRQQICRFLFLTAFCIYPNCDALALQRHQQSVALYENKLSTDSPKAEAGKSGDVLFVEDLRPSAIIGNQFPLNTTENYAKSVSSALLTTRLTNHFVQFGNVRKLSVLGVEDYHQCRQKRRRRPYAFVTFEEKESATLAIRDHEECKATSSRDGGTANQALFRRISYSSVPDTWRRKPVKPQDKIGDLSASIIDGFQSGTLKADIVLQVNKSHLHRVMDYVNKGLSMAHVATVTGYVEKTCSRTTSLIFIKIDSEKASVSSFVEESLAQDPFIYKGLNKVYAIDDSSMCLSEQEVCLEACGLLRELQLQNGSAPISVKVQTFPPQIQSQIVETMEHHQRQEDPSNRFEMAPSKHSHLLSVVRIDRIEGESMFLWSLKPTWDANIEDIQSSSLLGDTDVVSRAYFKLKEAIERSQSTVKKFQTMHHELKGSDEKSMVAIDCGAAPGGWTKYLALDFGCTTTYSVDPGRLDPTVEKLEGVVHVPLKALEAIEDFSKQGNICADIWVSDMCLHDMNGQIDIFKQAIEAGVVRRSALFCLTLKCTTGFSKGSYDKQVELASQNLEGIASDITTLHLFSNRKGERTIVGLVGN
;
A
#
# COMPACT_ATOMS: atom_id res chain seq x y z
N MET A 1 -16.45 14.08 27.18
CA MET A 1 -17.78 14.56 26.74
C MET A 1 -18.07 14.27 25.26
N VAL A 2 -17.32 14.82 24.28
CA VAL A 2 -17.64 14.64 22.84
C VAL A 2 -17.61 13.17 22.37
N ARG A 3 -16.65 12.36 22.82
CA ARG A 3 -16.60 10.91 22.51
C ARG A 3 -17.80 10.13 23.06
N GLN A 4 -18.27 10.45 24.27
CA GLN A 4 -19.47 9.82 24.84
C GLN A 4 -20.74 10.21 24.09
N GLN A 5 -20.82 11.42 23.54
CA GLN A 5 -21.95 11.84 22.71
C GLN A 5 -21.96 11.17 21.34
N ILE A 6 -20.80 10.93 20.73
CA ILE A 6 -20.68 10.19 19.46
C ILE A 6 -21.08 8.72 19.63
N CYS A 7 -20.64 8.06 20.72
CA CYS A 7 -21.05 6.68 21.00
C CYS A 7 -22.57 6.57 21.27
N ARG A 8 -23.16 7.53 21.98
CA ARG A 8 -24.63 7.58 22.19
C ARG A 8 -25.41 7.83 20.90
N PHE A 9 -24.91 8.68 20.01
CA PHE A 9 -25.54 8.94 18.71
C PHE A 9 -25.52 7.70 17.82
N LEU A 10 -24.37 7.03 17.69
CA LEU A 10 -24.25 5.79 16.91
C LEU A 10 -25.11 4.65 17.48
N PHE A 11 -25.26 4.60 18.81
CA PHE A 11 -26.12 3.63 19.49
C PHE A 11 -27.61 3.86 19.21
N LEU A 12 -28.07 5.12 19.22
CA LEU A 12 -29.46 5.47 18.89
C LEU A 12 -29.80 5.19 17.42
N THR A 13 -28.86 5.46 16.50
CA THR A 13 -29.05 5.18 15.07
C THR A 13 -29.15 3.68 14.78
N ALA A 14 -28.38 2.83 15.48
CA ALA A 14 -28.45 1.39 15.33
C ALA A 14 -29.80 0.80 15.83
N PHE A 15 -30.37 1.38 16.89
CA PHE A 15 -31.64 0.93 17.48
C PHE A 15 -32.86 1.26 16.59
N CYS A 16 -32.80 2.37 15.84
CA CYS A 16 -33.85 2.73 14.88
C CYS A 16 -33.84 1.88 13.61
N ILE A 17 -32.71 1.27 13.26
CA ILE A 17 -32.56 0.47 12.03
C ILE A 17 -32.90 -1.01 12.27
N TYR A 18 -32.75 -1.51 13.50
CA TYR A 18 -32.99 -2.92 13.85
C TYR A 18 -33.86 -3.08 15.11
N PRO A 19 -35.20 -2.99 15.00
CA PRO A 19 -36.10 -2.98 16.15
C PRO A 19 -36.23 -4.34 16.89
N ASN A 20 -35.60 -5.41 16.39
CA ASN A 20 -35.68 -6.77 16.95
C ASN A 20 -34.33 -7.34 17.43
N CYS A 21 -33.39 -6.49 17.88
CA CYS A 21 -32.15 -6.98 18.46
C CYS A 21 -32.40 -7.62 19.84
N ASP A 22 -32.15 -8.93 19.92
CA ASP A 22 -32.21 -9.77 21.12
C ASP A 22 -31.36 -9.19 22.26
N ALA A 23 -31.90 -9.18 23.49
CA ALA A 23 -31.25 -8.69 24.71
C ALA A 23 -29.89 -9.38 24.97
N LEU A 24 -29.71 -10.60 24.45
CA LEU A 24 -28.44 -11.34 24.52
C LEU A 24 -27.31 -10.67 23.71
N ALA A 25 -27.63 -10.03 22.59
CA ALA A 25 -26.65 -9.31 21.76
C ALA A 25 -26.15 -8.04 22.47
N LEU A 26 -27.04 -7.37 23.21
CA LEU A 26 -26.69 -6.20 24.02
C LEU A 26 -25.72 -6.56 25.16
N GLN A 27 -25.97 -7.68 25.84
CA GLN A 27 -25.10 -8.17 26.91
C GLN A 27 -23.71 -8.55 26.39
N ARG A 28 -23.62 -9.22 25.23
CA ARG A 28 -22.35 -9.58 24.59
C ARG A 28 -21.55 -8.36 24.13
N HIS A 29 -22.22 -7.30 23.67
CA HIS A 29 -21.56 -6.06 23.29
C HIS A 29 -20.99 -5.33 24.51
N GLN A 30 -21.75 -5.24 25.61
CA GLN A 30 -21.27 -4.64 26.86
C GLN A 30 -20.07 -5.38 27.44
N GLN A 31 -20.08 -6.73 27.40
CA GLN A 31 -18.93 -7.55 27.79
C GLN A 31 -17.71 -7.34 26.88
N SER A 32 -17.93 -7.15 25.58
CA SER A 32 -16.85 -6.91 24.61
C SER A 32 -16.20 -5.54 24.80
N VAL A 33 -16.98 -4.50 25.14
CA VAL A 33 -16.47 -3.17 25.46
C VAL A 33 -15.65 -3.20 26.76
N ALA A 34 -16.14 -3.89 27.80
CA ALA A 34 -15.40 -4.05 29.06
C ALA A 34 -14.10 -4.86 28.88
N LEU A 35 -14.11 -5.89 28.03
CA LEU A 35 -12.90 -6.64 27.66
C LEU A 35 -11.92 -5.80 26.86
N TYR A 36 -12.41 -4.93 25.97
CA TYR A 36 -11.58 -4.03 25.16
C TYR A 36 -10.91 -2.94 26.03
N GLU A 37 -11.63 -2.41 27.01
CA GLU A 37 -11.09 -1.44 27.99
C GLU A 37 -10.03 -2.09 28.90
N ASN A 38 -10.23 -3.34 29.33
CA ASN A 38 -9.22 -4.07 30.11
C ASN A 38 -8.00 -4.49 29.29
N LYS A 39 -8.15 -4.82 28.00
CA LYS A 39 -7.04 -5.29 27.15
C LYS A 39 -6.11 -4.16 26.67
N LEU A 40 -6.57 -2.91 26.71
CA LEU A 40 -5.72 -1.73 26.52
C LEU A 40 -4.78 -1.45 27.70
N SER A 41 -4.96 -2.14 28.83
CA SER A 41 -4.19 -1.93 30.06
C SER A 41 -2.89 -2.72 30.14
N THR A 42 -2.67 -3.79 29.36
CA THR A 42 -1.63 -4.77 29.74
C THR A 42 -0.57 -5.17 28.72
N ASP A 43 -0.66 -4.89 27.41
CA ASP A 43 0.36 -5.42 26.48
C ASP A 43 0.69 -4.49 25.29
N SER A 44 1.66 -3.57 25.47
CA SER A 44 2.53 -2.99 24.43
C SER A 44 3.45 -1.89 25.00
N PRO A 45 4.75 -1.80 24.63
CA PRO A 45 5.64 -0.69 25.05
C PRO A 45 5.28 0.69 24.47
N LYS A 46 4.11 0.85 23.83
CA LYS A 46 3.66 2.10 23.20
C LYS A 46 2.60 2.87 23.98
N ALA A 47 2.33 2.53 25.24
CA ALA A 47 1.31 3.19 26.04
C ALA A 47 1.80 3.60 27.45
N GLU A 48 2.78 4.50 27.51
CA GLU A 48 2.94 5.44 28.64
C GLU A 48 3.16 6.88 28.14
N ALA A 49 2.73 7.22 26.93
CA ALA A 49 2.60 8.61 26.50
C ALA A 49 1.31 9.21 27.10
N GLY A 50 1.22 9.18 28.43
CA GLY A 50 0.39 10.12 29.18
C GLY A 50 0.90 11.53 28.94
N LYS A 51 0.17 12.56 29.40
CA LYS A 51 0.52 13.98 29.25
C LYS A 51 1.79 14.37 30.02
N SER A 52 2.92 13.75 29.71
CA SER A 52 4.06 13.70 30.60
C SER A 52 5.11 14.70 30.08
N GLY A 53 5.08 15.90 30.68
CA GLY A 53 6.11 16.92 30.45
C GLY A 53 7.46 16.55 31.06
N ASP A 54 7.68 15.29 31.40
CA ASP A 54 8.89 14.72 32.01
C ASP A 54 9.78 13.99 30.97
N VAL A 55 9.30 13.78 29.74
CA VAL A 55 10.08 13.18 28.65
C VAL A 55 10.61 14.25 27.70
N LEU A 56 11.93 14.27 27.52
CA LEU A 56 12.63 15.10 26.55
C LEU A 56 13.04 14.30 25.32
N PHE A 57 12.91 14.93 24.16
CA PHE A 57 13.49 14.52 22.89
C PHE A 57 14.76 15.34 22.62
N VAL A 58 15.88 14.62 22.50
CA VAL A 58 17.21 15.18 22.24
C VAL A 58 17.60 14.88 20.80
N GLU A 59 17.58 15.91 19.96
CA GLU A 59 17.82 15.82 18.52
C GLU A 59 19.29 16.07 18.17
N ASP A 60 19.77 15.36 17.13
CA ASP A 60 21.03 15.64 16.47
C ASP A 60 22.22 15.48 17.44
N LEU A 61 22.33 14.26 17.99
CA LEU A 61 23.50 13.84 18.77
C LEU A 61 24.72 13.82 17.85
N ARG A 62 25.86 14.31 18.35
CA ARG A 62 27.13 14.36 17.59
C ARG A 62 28.14 13.38 18.17
N PRO A 63 28.22 12.14 17.63
CA PRO A 63 29.22 11.15 18.08
C PRO A 63 30.67 11.67 18.05
N SER A 64 31.00 12.56 17.13
CA SER A 64 32.34 13.13 17.00
C SER A 64 32.74 14.03 18.18
N ALA A 65 31.80 14.68 18.85
CA ALA A 65 32.07 15.45 20.07
C ALA A 65 32.32 14.55 21.30
N ILE A 66 31.99 13.26 21.17
CA ILE A 66 31.95 12.30 22.27
C ILE A 66 33.24 11.49 22.36
N ILE A 67 33.75 11.07 21.20
CA ILE A 67 34.94 10.21 21.13
C ILE A 67 36.22 11.02 21.43
N GLY A 68 36.20 12.34 21.22
CA GLY A 68 37.41 13.16 21.23
C GLY A 68 38.41 12.68 20.17
N ASN A 69 39.53 13.36 20.00
CA ASN A 69 40.60 12.89 19.09
C ASN A 69 41.35 11.65 19.63
N GLN A 70 40.80 10.93 20.61
CA GLN A 70 41.54 9.94 21.41
C GLN A 70 41.52 8.51 20.85
N PHE A 71 40.73 8.22 19.80
CA PHE A 71 40.69 6.87 19.20
C PHE A 71 41.05 6.90 17.71
N PRO A 72 42.14 6.23 17.27
CA PRO A 72 42.46 6.07 15.86
C PRO A 72 41.40 5.20 15.15
N LEU A 73 41.01 5.63 13.95
CA LEU A 73 39.91 5.09 13.12
C LEU A 73 40.01 3.60 12.70
N ASN A 74 41.02 2.86 13.16
CA ASN A 74 41.33 1.49 12.71
C ASN A 74 40.93 0.38 13.70
N THR A 75 40.20 0.68 14.78
CA THR A 75 39.65 -0.37 15.66
C THR A 75 38.39 -0.99 15.07
N THR A 76 38.17 -2.28 15.31
CA THR A 76 37.10 -3.09 14.70
C THR A 76 35.73 -2.41 14.81
N GLU A 77 35.04 -2.29 13.67
CA GLU A 77 33.85 -1.45 13.50
C GLU A 77 32.73 -1.76 14.51
N ASN A 78 32.61 -3.02 14.94
CA ASN A 78 31.61 -3.46 15.92
C ASN A 78 31.98 -3.07 17.36
N TYR A 79 33.27 -3.03 17.70
CA TYR A 79 33.73 -2.57 19.01
C TYR A 79 33.54 -1.05 19.13
N ALA A 80 33.86 -0.29 18.07
CA ALA A 80 33.60 1.14 18.01
C ALA A 80 32.09 1.48 18.12
N LYS A 81 31.21 0.65 17.54
CA LYS A 81 29.75 0.80 17.64
C LYS A 81 29.23 0.59 19.07
N SER A 82 29.62 -0.49 19.76
CA SER A 82 29.13 -0.73 21.13
C SER A 82 29.70 0.28 22.13
N VAL A 83 30.98 0.61 21.99
CA VAL A 83 31.66 1.61 22.84
C VAL A 83 31.06 3.01 22.62
N SER A 84 30.70 3.37 21.38
CA SER A 84 30.09 4.68 21.11
C SER A 84 28.68 4.84 21.70
N SER A 85 27.85 3.80 21.66
CA SER A 85 26.49 3.85 22.23
C SER A 85 26.51 3.93 23.76
N ALA A 86 27.33 3.10 24.41
CA ALA A 86 27.50 3.12 25.86
C ALA A 86 28.09 4.46 26.35
N LEU A 87 29.13 4.96 25.69
CA LEU A 87 29.77 6.23 26.05
C LEU A 87 28.83 7.43 25.86
N LEU A 88 28.06 7.44 24.76
CA LEU A 88 27.03 8.45 24.49
C LEU A 88 25.92 8.40 25.55
N THR A 89 25.48 7.20 25.93
CA THR A 89 24.49 7.00 26.99
C THR A 89 25.01 7.54 28.33
N THR A 90 26.25 7.22 28.71
CA THR A 90 26.87 7.71 29.95
C THR A 90 27.03 9.23 29.95
N ARG A 91 27.49 9.83 28.84
CA ARG A 91 27.63 11.30 28.76
C ARG A 91 26.30 12.02 28.81
N LEU A 92 25.29 11.53 28.08
CA LEU A 92 23.96 12.12 28.16
C LEU A 92 23.38 11.95 29.55
N THR A 93 23.56 10.78 30.19
CA THR A 93 23.13 10.57 31.57
C THR A 93 23.78 11.61 32.47
N ASN A 94 25.11 11.68 32.52
CA ASN A 94 25.86 12.65 33.33
C ASN A 94 25.43 14.10 33.06
N HIS A 95 25.19 14.45 31.80
CA HIS A 95 24.70 15.77 31.43
C HIS A 95 23.29 16.03 31.98
N PHE A 96 22.37 15.06 31.92
CA PHE A 96 20.99 15.27 32.36
C PHE A 96 20.77 15.11 33.87
N VAL A 97 21.63 14.39 34.61
CA VAL A 97 21.48 14.26 36.08
C VAL A 97 21.62 15.61 36.81
N GLN A 98 22.31 16.58 36.21
CA GLN A 98 22.44 17.92 36.81
C GLN A 98 21.11 18.67 36.89
N PHE A 99 20.09 18.26 36.12
CA PHE A 99 18.75 18.86 36.13
C PHE A 99 17.77 18.09 37.04
N GLY A 100 18.10 16.86 37.44
CA GLY A 100 17.29 16.00 38.31
C GLY A 100 17.47 14.50 38.02
N ASN A 101 16.70 13.65 38.71
CA ASN A 101 16.82 12.19 38.57
C ASN A 101 16.33 11.71 37.20
N VAL A 102 17.23 11.08 36.44
CA VAL A 102 16.90 10.48 35.13
C VAL A 102 16.38 9.06 35.35
N ARG A 103 15.06 8.87 35.18
CA ARG A 103 14.38 7.55 35.26
C ARG A 103 14.83 6.61 34.13
N LYS A 104 14.93 7.13 32.91
CA LYS A 104 15.27 6.34 31.72
C LYS A 104 15.94 7.19 30.65
N LEU A 105 16.97 6.64 30.02
CA LEU A 105 17.59 7.21 28.83
C LEU A 105 17.64 6.16 27.71
N SER A 106 17.22 6.54 26.51
CA SER A 106 17.22 5.64 25.35
C SER A 106 17.79 6.36 24.13
N VAL A 107 18.94 5.89 23.63
CA VAL A 107 19.60 6.42 22.44
C VAL A 107 19.21 5.55 21.24
N LEU A 108 18.87 6.18 20.11
CA LEU A 108 18.42 5.50 18.89
C LEU A 108 19.18 6.01 17.67
N GLY A 109 19.39 5.11 16.69
CA GLY A 109 20.00 5.45 15.40
C GLY A 109 21.52 5.56 15.41
N VAL A 110 22.21 5.03 16.44
CA VAL A 110 23.68 4.98 16.50
C VAL A 110 24.20 3.95 15.51
N GLU A 111 23.50 2.81 15.39
CA GLU A 111 23.84 1.70 14.51
C GLU A 111 23.78 2.12 13.04
N ASP A 112 22.73 2.86 12.68
CA ASP A 112 22.49 3.37 11.32
C ASP A 112 23.51 4.43 10.90
N TYR A 113 24.04 5.18 11.86
CA TYR A 113 24.93 6.32 11.59
C TYR A 113 26.26 5.90 10.95
N HIS A 114 26.79 4.75 11.36
CA HIS A 114 28.06 4.22 10.85
C HIS A 114 27.88 3.42 9.55
N GLN A 115 26.76 2.74 9.36
CA GLN A 115 26.55 1.82 8.25
C GLN A 115 26.18 2.52 6.92
N CYS A 116 25.66 3.74 6.96
CA CYS A 116 25.13 4.38 5.75
C CYS A 116 26.14 5.33 5.09
N ARG A 117 26.69 4.97 3.92
CA ARG A 117 27.52 5.86 3.07
C ARG A 117 26.72 6.94 2.30
N GLN A 118 25.39 7.02 2.46
CA GLN A 118 24.54 7.92 1.66
C GLN A 118 24.34 9.32 2.27
N LYS A 119 24.14 10.32 1.38
CA LYS A 119 24.02 11.78 1.65
C LYS A 119 22.88 12.22 2.60
N ARG A 120 22.09 11.30 3.16
CA ARG A 120 20.98 11.61 4.08
C ARG A 120 21.05 10.72 5.33
N ARG A 121 22.14 10.84 6.09
CA ARG A 121 22.26 10.20 7.40
C ARG A 121 21.25 10.82 8.36
N ARG A 122 20.35 10.01 8.92
CA ARG A 122 19.63 10.40 10.14
C ARG A 122 20.68 10.43 11.26
N ARG A 123 20.76 11.57 11.95
CA ARG A 123 21.66 11.69 13.10
C ARG A 123 21.04 10.97 14.29
N PRO A 124 21.85 10.37 15.19
CA PRO A 124 21.33 9.71 16.37
C PRO A 124 20.53 10.72 17.22
N TYR A 125 19.55 10.21 17.95
CA TYR A 125 18.69 10.99 18.85
C TYR A 125 18.46 10.21 20.14
N ALA A 126 18.03 10.90 21.20
CA ALA A 126 17.73 10.25 22.47
C ALA A 126 16.40 10.70 23.06
N PHE A 127 15.80 9.81 23.86
CA PHE A 127 14.72 10.14 24.77
C PHE A 127 15.25 10.09 26.20
N VAL A 128 14.97 11.14 26.96
CA VAL A 128 15.37 11.26 28.38
C VAL A 128 14.10 11.43 29.19
N THR A 129 13.84 10.52 30.12
CA THR A 129 12.69 10.56 31.01
C THR A 129 13.19 10.89 32.41
N PHE A 130 12.67 11.96 32.99
CA PHE A 130 12.93 12.34 34.38
C PHE A 130 11.92 11.71 35.33
N GLU A 131 12.25 11.62 36.62
CA GLU A 131 11.27 11.31 37.66
C GLU A 131 10.30 12.49 37.89
N GLU A 132 10.77 13.73 37.66
CA GLU A 132 10.02 14.97 37.90
C GLU A 132 9.94 15.83 36.62
N LYS A 133 8.77 16.42 36.38
CA LYS A 133 8.50 17.29 35.21
C LYS A 133 9.34 18.57 35.25
N GLU A 134 9.61 19.07 36.45
CA GLU A 134 10.39 20.26 36.73
C GLU A 134 11.82 20.09 36.22
N SER A 135 12.39 18.89 36.35
CA SER A 135 13.73 18.56 35.85
C SER A 135 13.82 18.68 34.33
N ALA A 136 12.79 18.21 33.62
CA ALA A 136 12.69 18.35 32.17
C ALA A 136 12.55 19.81 31.73
N THR A 137 11.81 20.62 32.51
CA THR A 137 11.64 22.06 32.27
C THR A 137 12.96 22.81 32.45
N LEU A 138 13.72 22.50 33.51
CA LEU A 138 15.04 23.08 33.78
C LEU A 138 16.03 22.78 32.66
N ALA A 139 16.07 21.53 32.19
CA ALA A 139 16.95 21.13 31.09
C ALA A 139 16.66 21.87 29.78
N ILE A 140 15.39 22.13 29.45
CA ILE A 140 15.02 22.94 28.28
C ILE A 140 15.43 24.39 28.47
N ARG A 141 15.15 24.98 29.64
CA ARG A 141 15.48 26.38 29.94
C ARG A 141 16.98 26.63 29.86
N ASP A 142 17.79 25.77 30.48
CA ASP A 142 19.25 25.83 30.41
C ASP A 142 19.76 25.78 28.96
N HIS A 143 19.17 24.90 28.14
CA HIS A 143 19.51 24.81 26.72
C HIS A 143 19.16 26.07 25.91
N GLU A 144 18.05 26.72 26.22
CA GLU A 144 17.62 27.98 25.57
C GLU A 144 18.49 29.16 26.02
N GLU A 145 18.81 29.26 27.30
CA GLU A 145 19.73 30.27 27.86
C GLU A 145 21.15 30.13 27.27
N CYS A 146 21.66 28.90 27.17
CA CYS A 146 22.94 28.61 26.51
C CYS A 146 22.94 29.02 25.03
N LYS A 147 21.82 28.83 24.32
CA LYS A 147 21.69 29.22 22.91
C LYS A 147 21.69 30.73 22.71
N ALA A 148 21.06 31.47 23.61
CA ALA A 148 20.99 32.93 23.53
C ALA A 148 22.38 33.57 23.70
N THR A 149 23.21 32.98 24.58
CA THR A 149 24.54 33.49 24.94
C THR A 149 25.66 33.09 23.97
N SER A 150 25.53 31.95 23.27
CA SER A 150 26.58 31.38 22.42
C SER A 150 26.69 31.96 21.00
N SER A 151 26.08 33.11 20.71
CA SER A 151 26.01 33.64 19.34
C SER A 151 27.27 34.37 18.85
N ARG A 152 28.31 34.56 19.69
CA ARG A 152 29.47 35.38 19.32
C ARG A 152 30.86 34.76 19.43
N ASP A 153 31.19 33.89 20.38
CA ASP A 153 32.53 33.26 20.42
C ASP A 153 32.50 31.92 21.18
N GLY A 154 32.79 30.82 20.47
CA GLY A 154 33.07 29.49 21.06
C GLY A 154 31.91 28.83 21.82
N GLY A 155 31.15 27.95 21.15
CA GLY A 155 30.11 27.17 21.82
C GLY A 155 30.65 26.36 23.01
N THR A 156 29.89 26.32 24.11
CA THR A 156 30.25 25.55 25.31
C THR A 156 30.36 24.05 24.98
N ALA A 157 31.16 23.31 25.74
CA ALA A 157 31.37 21.87 25.54
C ALA A 157 30.06 21.05 25.51
N ASN A 158 29.00 21.53 26.16
CA ASN A 158 27.69 20.90 26.16
C ASN A 158 26.92 21.09 24.84
N GLN A 159 27.06 22.23 24.15
CA GLN A 159 26.48 22.43 22.81
C GLN A 159 27.12 21.53 21.73
N ALA A 160 28.25 20.90 22.06
CA ALA A 160 28.88 19.92 21.19
C ALA A 160 28.14 18.57 21.19
N LEU A 161 27.41 18.21 22.26
CA LEU A 161 26.80 16.87 22.39
C LEU A 161 25.52 16.71 21.56
N PHE A 162 24.67 17.74 21.51
CA PHE A 162 23.39 17.71 20.79
C PHE A 162 22.94 19.10 20.36
N ARG A 163 22.07 19.19 19.33
CA ARG A 163 21.64 20.50 18.77
C ARG A 163 20.39 21.06 19.45
N ARG A 164 19.46 20.19 19.84
CA ARG A 164 18.14 20.61 20.30
C ARG A 164 17.60 19.66 21.36
N ILE A 165 17.07 20.23 22.43
CA ILE A 165 16.21 19.57 23.40
C ILE A 165 14.81 20.17 23.24
N SER A 166 13.78 19.34 23.30
CA SER A 166 12.38 19.76 23.39
C SER A 166 11.57 18.67 24.09
N TYR A 167 10.39 18.98 24.62
CA TYR A 167 9.49 17.93 25.10
C TYR A 167 9.21 16.90 24.00
N SER A 168 9.16 15.63 24.40
CA SER A 168 8.68 14.56 23.55
C SER A 168 7.19 14.75 23.33
N SER A 169 6.84 15.51 22.31
CA SER A 169 5.51 15.46 21.75
C SER A 169 5.45 14.23 20.86
N VAL A 170 4.35 13.48 20.93
CA VAL A 170 3.96 12.64 19.79
C VAL A 170 4.00 13.58 18.60
N PRO A 171 4.88 13.38 17.61
CA PRO A 171 4.97 14.30 16.49
C PRO A 171 3.56 14.41 15.94
N ASP A 172 2.98 15.61 15.98
CA ASP A 172 1.74 15.90 15.27
C ASP A 172 1.97 15.37 13.88
N THR A 173 1.27 14.30 13.56
CA THR A 173 1.63 13.44 12.45
C THR A 173 1.59 14.31 11.19
N TRP A 174 2.78 14.63 10.69
CA TRP A 174 2.99 15.15 9.35
C TRP A 174 2.32 16.48 8.98
N ARG A 175 2.53 17.57 9.74
CA ARG A 175 2.68 18.87 9.04
C ARG A 175 4.02 18.85 8.29
N ARG A 176 4.08 18.10 7.19
CA ARG A 176 5.16 18.27 6.21
C ARG A 176 5.14 19.75 5.85
N LYS A 177 6.17 20.51 6.23
CA LYS A 177 6.46 21.75 5.51
C LYS A 177 6.39 21.39 4.02
N PRO A 178 5.60 22.10 3.19
CA PRO A 178 5.51 21.79 1.78
C PRO A 178 6.94 21.75 1.27
N VAL A 179 7.42 20.54 0.97
CA VAL A 179 8.72 20.35 0.36
C VAL A 179 8.61 21.09 -0.95
N LYS A 180 9.33 22.23 -1.08
CA LYS A 180 9.48 22.92 -2.35
C LYS A 180 9.85 21.84 -3.37
N PRO A 181 9.08 21.66 -4.45
CA PRO A 181 9.39 20.65 -5.46
C PRO A 181 10.85 20.81 -5.85
N GLN A 182 11.69 19.81 -5.59
CA GLN A 182 13.07 19.84 -6.08
C GLN A 182 13.05 19.50 -7.57
N ASP A 183 13.82 20.27 -8.35
CA ASP A 183 13.84 20.46 -9.80
C ASP A 183 14.19 19.24 -10.68
N LYS A 184 14.00 18.00 -10.20
CA LYS A 184 14.34 16.77 -10.96
C LYS A 184 13.14 16.00 -11.49
N ILE A 185 11.98 16.65 -11.60
CA ILE A 185 10.78 16.09 -12.25
C ILE A 185 10.75 16.49 -13.75
N GLY A 186 11.69 17.36 -14.17
CA GLY A 186 11.84 18.04 -15.48
C GLY A 186 11.58 17.19 -16.70
N ASP A 187 12.54 16.32 -16.95
CA ASP A 187 12.88 15.98 -18.32
C ASP A 187 11.86 15.04 -18.97
N LEU A 188 11.25 14.14 -18.19
CA LEU A 188 10.31 13.15 -18.74
C LEU A 188 8.93 13.76 -19.02
N SER A 189 8.50 14.73 -18.20
CA SER A 189 7.19 15.36 -18.38
C SER A 189 7.21 16.31 -19.58
N ALA A 190 8.33 17.02 -19.79
CA ALA A 190 8.55 17.86 -20.97
C ALA A 190 8.47 17.04 -22.27
N SER A 191 9.17 15.90 -22.35
CA SER A 191 9.13 15.04 -23.54
C SER A 191 7.73 14.51 -23.87
N ILE A 192 6.89 14.27 -22.86
CA ILE A 192 5.51 13.81 -23.08
C ILE A 192 4.65 14.96 -23.61
N ILE A 193 4.80 16.16 -23.04
CA ILE A 193 4.08 17.34 -23.47
C ILE A 193 4.47 17.72 -24.90
N ASP A 194 5.77 17.79 -25.19
CA ASP A 194 6.29 18.04 -26.53
C ASP A 194 5.81 16.96 -27.51
N GLY A 195 5.71 15.72 -27.05
CA GLY A 195 5.18 14.61 -27.84
C GLY A 195 3.71 14.80 -28.25
N PHE A 196 2.84 15.19 -27.31
CA PHE A 196 1.44 15.51 -27.62
C PHE A 196 1.31 16.77 -28.48
N GLN A 197 2.06 17.84 -28.16
CA GLN A 197 2.05 19.09 -28.92
C GLN A 197 2.52 18.93 -30.37
N SER A 198 3.49 18.05 -30.60
CA SER A 198 3.98 17.70 -31.94
C SER A 198 3.11 16.66 -32.66
N GLY A 199 2.13 16.07 -31.98
CA GLY A 199 1.32 14.95 -32.49
C GLY A 199 2.08 13.63 -32.63
N THR A 200 3.31 13.54 -32.09
CA THR A 200 4.11 12.30 -32.09
C THR A 200 3.67 11.32 -31.01
N LEU A 201 3.02 11.81 -29.94
CA LEU A 201 2.33 11.00 -28.96
C LEU A 201 0.82 11.11 -29.15
N LYS A 202 0.17 9.96 -29.03
CA LYS A 202 -1.28 9.76 -29.13
C LYS A 202 -1.72 8.84 -27.99
N ALA A 203 -2.94 9.00 -27.51
CA ALA A 203 -3.48 8.24 -26.41
C ALA A 203 -5.00 8.22 -26.45
N ASP A 204 -5.57 7.02 -26.53
CA ASP A 204 -7.01 6.80 -26.41
C ASP A 204 -7.43 6.61 -24.94
N ILE A 205 -6.47 6.21 -24.09
CA ILE A 205 -6.70 5.96 -22.67
C ILE A 205 -5.56 6.55 -21.83
N VAL A 206 -5.94 7.15 -20.71
CA VAL A 206 -5.02 7.45 -19.60
C VAL A 206 -5.37 6.60 -18.39
N LEU A 207 -4.42 5.80 -17.92
CA LEU A 207 -4.53 5.06 -16.66
C LEU A 207 -3.93 5.88 -15.53
N GLN A 208 -4.73 6.18 -14.51
CA GLN A 208 -4.26 6.70 -13.24
C GLN A 208 -3.91 5.54 -12.33
N VAL A 209 -2.65 5.43 -11.93
CA VAL A 209 -2.14 4.31 -11.14
C VAL A 209 -1.43 4.80 -9.90
N ASN A 210 -1.42 3.99 -8.84
CA ASN A 210 -0.54 4.28 -7.71
C ASN A 210 0.91 4.22 -8.20
N LYS A 211 1.77 5.13 -7.73
CA LYS A 211 3.18 5.15 -8.07
C LYS A 211 3.89 3.82 -7.77
N SER A 212 3.51 3.10 -6.70
CA SER A 212 4.08 1.77 -6.44
C SER A 212 3.61 0.70 -7.42
N HIS A 213 2.59 0.98 -8.24
CA HIS A 213 1.97 0.06 -9.20
C HIS A 213 2.41 0.36 -10.64
N LEU A 214 2.96 1.55 -10.91
CA LEU A 214 3.35 2.03 -12.24
C LEU A 214 4.06 0.99 -13.10
N HIS A 215 5.23 0.50 -12.67
CA HIS A 215 6.00 -0.47 -13.46
C HIS A 215 5.26 -1.78 -13.68
N ARG A 216 4.36 -2.16 -12.77
CA ARG A 216 3.62 -3.42 -12.87
C ARG A 216 2.48 -3.32 -13.86
N VAL A 217 1.78 -2.19 -13.87
CA VAL A 217 0.78 -1.90 -14.92
C VAL A 217 1.48 -1.77 -16.27
N MET A 218 2.63 -1.08 -16.35
CA MET A 218 3.40 -0.99 -17.59
C MET A 218 3.87 -2.36 -18.09
N ASP A 219 4.47 -3.18 -17.23
CA ASP A 219 4.89 -4.54 -17.59
C ASP A 219 3.71 -5.39 -18.05
N TYR A 220 2.57 -5.26 -17.38
CA TYR A 220 1.35 -5.95 -17.79
C TYR A 220 0.89 -5.50 -19.18
N VAL A 221 0.78 -4.19 -19.42
CA VAL A 221 0.33 -3.68 -20.73
C VAL A 221 1.33 -4.08 -21.82
N ASN A 222 2.63 -3.98 -21.56
CA ASN A 222 3.65 -4.31 -22.55
C ASN A 222 3.83 -5.82 -22.81
N LYS A 223 3.50 -6.70 -21.85
CA LYS A 223 3.67 -8.16 -22.00
C LYS A 223 2.37 -8.89 -22.30
N GLY A 224 1.31 -8.56 -21.57
CA GLY A 224 -0.01 -9.20 -21.70
C GLY A 224 -0.74 -8.73 -22.96
N LEU A 225 -0.83 -7.41 -23.16
CA LEU A 225 -1.62 -6.84 -24.26
C LEU A 225 -0.86 -6.78 -25.59
N SER A 226 0.47 -6.80 -25.53
CA SER A 226 1.33 -6.90 -26.72
C SER A 226 1.19 -8.26 -27.43
N MET A 227 0.86 -9.33 -26.71
CA MET A 227 0.60 -10.65 -27.35
C MET A 227 -0.58 -10.59 -28.32
N ALA A 228 -1.57 -9.72 -28.07
CA ALA A 228 -2.70 -9.47 -28.97
C ALA A 228 -2.49 -8.26 -29.90
N HIS A 229 -1.43 -7.47 -29.70
CA HIS A 229 -1.14 -6.21 -30.42
C HIS A 229 -2.33 -5.22 -30.45
N VAL A 230 -3.14 -5.18 -29.38
CA VAL A 230 -4.33 -4.32 -29.31
C VAL A 230 -4.01 -2.94 -28.73
N ALA A 231 -2.99 -2.84 -27.88
CA ALA A 231 -2.64 -1.60 -27.20
C ALA A 231 -1.13 -1.42 -27.04
N THR A 232 -0.66 -0.18 -27.00
CA THR A 232 0.74 0.17 -26.78
C THR A 232 0.85 1.33 -25.79
N VAL A 233 1.77 1.21 -24.83
CA VAL A 233 2.11 2.33 -23.94
C VAL A 233 2.89 3.36 -24.74
N THR A 234 2.31 4.54 -24.95
CA THR A 234 2.95 5.64 -25.69
C THR A 234 3.77 6.55 -24.76
N GLY A 235 3.44 6.59 -23.48
CA GLY A 235 4.21 7.35 -22.49
C GLY A 235 3.75 7.12 -21.05
N TYR A 236 4.42 7.73 -20.08
CA TYR A 236 3.98 7.73 -18.69
C TYR A 236 4.55 8.91 -17.86
N VAL A 237 3.77 9.46 -16.94
CA VAL A 237 4.23 10.45 -15.96
C VAL A 237 4.43 9.75 -14.60
N GLU A 238 5.68 9.59 -14.18
CA GLU A 238 6.01 8.89 -12.93
C GLU A 238 5.52 9.64 -11.67
N LYS A 239 5.50 10.98 -11.71
CA LYS A 239 5.10 11.83 -10.58
C LYS A 239 4.18 12.94 -11.05
N THR A 240 2.93 12.85 -10.60
CA THR A 240 1.93 13.90 -10.77
C THR A 240 1.91 14.86 -9.57
N CYS A 241 1.07 15.90 -9.60
CA CYS A 241 0.78 16.76 -8.45
C CYS A 241 0.41 16.00 -7.16
N SER A 242 -0.21 14.82 -7.27
CA SER A 242 -0.57 13.96 -6.14
C SER A 242 0.63 13.28 -5.46
N ARG A 243 1.84 13.27 -6.07
CA ARG A 243 3.09 12.61 -5.64
C ARG A 243 3.04 11.09 -5.46
N THR A 244 1.88 10.52 -5.18
CA THR A 244 1.61 9.09 -5.02
C THR A 244 0.95 8.47 -6.24
N THR A 245 0.66 9.29 -7.25
CA THR A 245 -0.05 8.89 -8.46
C THR A 245 0.84 9.09 -9.68
N SER A 246 0.77 8.14 -10.59
CA SER A 246 1.39 8.17 -11.91
C SER A 246 0.30 8.06 -12.98
N LEU A 247 0.59 8.55 -14.18
CA LEU A 247 -0.27 8.40 -15.36
C LEU A 247 0.43 7.52 -16.39
N ILE A 248 -0.32 6.66 -17.06
CA ILE A 248 0.17 5.86 -18.20
C ILE A 248 -0.72 6.21 -19.39
N PHE A 249 -0.10 6.54 -20.51
CA PHE A 249 -0.77 6.87 -21.77
C PHE A 249 -0.75 5.65 -22.67
N ILE A 250 -1.93 5.25 -23.15
CA ILE A 250 -2.11 4.05 -23.97
C ILE A 250 -2.80 4.44 -25.27
N LYS A 251 -2.21 4.01 -26.39
CA LYS A 251 -2.83 4.02 -27.71
C LYS A 251 -3.39 2.63 -27.99
N ILE A 252 -4.64 2.57 -28.43
CA ILE A 252 -5.33 1.37 -28.87
C ILE A 252 -5.27 1.32 -30.40
N ASP A 253 -5.02 0.13 -30.93
CA ASP A 253 -5.16 -0.15 -32.35
C ASP A 253 -6.65 -0.20 -32.71
N SER A 254 -7.16 0.90 -33.24
CA SER A 254 -8.57 1.09 -33.57
C SER A 254 -9.09 0.10 -34.62
N GLU A 255 -8.20 -0.54 -35.39
CA GLU A 255 -8.60 -1.59 -36.34
C GLU A 255 -8.95 -2.91 -35.63
N LYS A 256 -8.44 -3.10 -34.40
CA LYS A 256 -8.60 -4.34 -33.64
C LYS A 256 -9.58 -4.22 -32.49
N ALA A 257 -9.64 -3.06 -31.83
CA ALA A 257 -10.52 -2.86 -30.69
C ALA A 257 -10.98 -1.41 -30.55
N SER A 258 -12.17 -1.27 -29.97
CA SER A 258 -12.65 0.00 -29.43
C SER A 258 -12.08 0.23 -28.03
N VAL A 259 -12.14 1.46 -27.53
CA VAL A 259 -11.79 1.78 -26.13
C VAL A 259 -12.63 0.96 -25.14
N SER A 260 -13.94 0.85 -25.37
CA SER A 260 -14.84 0.09 -24.51
C SER A 260 -14.52 -1.40 -24.52
N SER A 261 -14.37 -2.00 -25.71
CA SER A 261 -14.03 -3.43 -25.83
C SER A 261 -12.65 -3.74 -25.26
N PHE A 262 -11.65 -2.89 -25.50
CA PHE A 262 -10.32 -3.04 -24.91
C PHE A 262 -10.38 -3.03 -23.39
N VAL A 263 -11.12 -2.07 -22.83
CA VAL A 263 -11.33 -2.03 -21.39
C VAL A 263 -12.06 -3.32 -21.02
N GLU A 264 -13.32 -3.55 -21.37
CA GLU A 264 -14.09 -4.76 -20.99
C GLU A 264 -13.33 -6.09 -21.10
N GLU A 265 -12.62 -6.34 -22.21
CA GLU A 265 -11.83 -7.56 -22.40
C GLU A 265 -10.63 -7.64 -21.44
N SER A 266 -9.86 -6.55 -21.29
CA SER A 266 -8.72 -6.52 -20.35
C SER A 266 -9.19 -6.76 -18.91
N LEU A 267 -10.40 -6.29 -18.59
CA LEU A 267 -11.01 -6.41 -17.27
C LEU A 267 -11.53 -7.83 -17.01
N ALA A 268 -12.10 -8.46 -18.04
CA ALA A 268 -12.57 -9.83 -17.97
C ALA A 268 -11.42 -10.83 -17.87
N GLN A 269 -10.31 -10.57 -18.58
CA GLN A 269 -9.15 -11.45 -18.59
C GLN A 269 -8.37 -11.39 -17.27
N ASP A 270 -8.09 -10.20 -16.75
CA ASP A 270 -7.17 -10.02 -15.62
C ASP A 270 -7.74 -9.06 -14.55
N PRO A 271 -8.72 -9.52 -13.74
CA PRO A 271 -9.44 -8.67 -12.79
C PRO A 271 -8.54 -8.08 -11.68
N PHE A 272 -7.35 -8.61 -11.45
CA PHE A 272 -6.42 -8.12 -10.43
C PHE A 272 -5.76 -6.78 -10.82
N ILE A 273 -5.66 -6.43 -12.11
CA ILE A 273 -5.02 -5.17 -12.56
C ILE A 273 -5.78 -3.97 -12.07
N TYR A 274 -7.10 -4.07 -11.92
CA TYR A 274 -7.91 -3.00 -11.34
C TYR A 274 -7.46 -2.57 -9.97
N LYS A 275 -6.93 -3.47 -9.15
CA LYS A 275 -6.36 -3.10 -7.85
C LYS A 275 -5.08 -2.27 -8.03
N GLY A 276 -4.46 -2.40 -9.20
CA GLY A 276 -3.43 -1.54 -9.77
C GLY A 276 -3.88 -0.13 -10.13
N LEU A 277 -5.13 0.00 -10.60
CA LEU A 277 -5.68 1.22 -11.19
C LEU A 277 -6.48 2.01 -10.16
N ASN A 278 -6.21 3.30 -10.07
CA ASN A 278 -7.06 4.22 -9.32
C ASN A 278 -8.25 4.64 -10.17
N LYS A 279 -8.02 4.95 -11.44
CA LYS A 279 -9.03 5.48 -12.37
C LYS A 279 -8.56 5.33 -13.82
N VAL A 280 -9.50 5.30 -14.75
CA VAL A 280 -9.25 5.22 -16.20
C VAL A 280 -9.99 6.36 -16.87
N TYR A 281 -9.31 7.07 -17.77
CA TYR A 281 -9.87 8.20 -18.53
C TYR A 281 -9.81 7.82 -20.01
N ALA A 282 -10.96 7.78 -20.67
CA ALA A 282 -10.99 7.75 -22.12
C ALA A 282 -10.61 9.14 -22.64
N ILE A 283 -9.69 9.21 -23.60
CA ILE A 283 -9.21 10.46 -24.19
C ILE A 283 -9.34 10.34 -25.71
N ASP A 284 -9.50 11.47 -26.39
CA ASP A 284 -9.48 11.52 -27.85
C ASP A 284 -8.10 12.01 -28.29
N ASP A 285 -7.49 11.36 -29.28
CA ASP A 285 -6.16 11.68 -29.81
C ASP A 285 -6.03 13.15 -30.28
N SER A 286 -7.15 13.80 -30.58
CA SER A 286 -7.23 15.14 -31.13
C SER A 286 -7.52 16.24 -30.10
N SER A 287 -7.86 15.88 -28.86
CA SER A 287 -8.42 16.82 -27.87
C SER A 287 -7.37 17.23 -26.84
N MET A 288 -6.55 18.22 -27.20
CA MET A 288 -5.53 18.83 -26.35
C MET A 288 -5.73 20.34 -26.24
N CYS A 289 -5.81 20.86 -25.01
CA CYS A 289 -5.93 22.29 -24.73
C CYS A 289 -4.81 22.78 -23.80
N LEU A 290 -4.55 24.08 -23.82
CA LEU A 290 -3.54 24.75 -22.98
C LEU A 290 -4.16 25.38 -21.72
N SER A 291 -5.49 25.44 -21.62
CA SER A 291 -6.19 25.99 -20.47
C SER A 291 -7.48 25.24 -20.11
N GLU A 292 -7.89 25.38 -18.86
CA GLU A 292 -9.17 24.85 -18.37
C GLU A 292 -10.37 25.51 -19.07
N GLN A 293 -10.26 26.81 -19.39
CA GLN A 293 -11.29 27.54 -20.12
C GLN A 293 -11.49 27.00 -21.54
N GLU A 294 -10.40 26.71 -22.26
CA GLU A 294 -10.48 26.12 -23.61
C GLU A 294 -11.19 24.76 -23.58
N VAL A 295 -10.83 23.89 -22.63
CA VAL A 295 -11.52 22.60 -22.44
C VAL A 295 -13.02 22.80 -22.24
N CYS A 296 -13.41 23.74 -21.36
CA CYS A 296 -14.82 24.00 -21.09
C CYS A 296 -15.57 24.54 -22.31
N LEU A 297 -14.95 25.46 -23.06
CA LEU A 297 -15.54 26.05 -24.27
C LEU A 297 -15.73 25.00 -25.37
N GLU A 298 -14.71 24.18 -25.63
CA GLU A 298 -14.78 23.12 -26.64
C GLU A 298 -15.79 22.04 -26.24
N ALA A 299 -15.78 21.60 -24.97
CA ALA A 299 -16.73 20.62 -24.46
C ALA A 299 -18.18 21.12 -24.53
N CYS A 300 -18.44 22.37 -24.14
CA CYS A 300 -19.77 22.98 -24.31
C CYS A 300 -20.16 23.09 -25.79
N GLY A 301 -19.21 23.39 -26.67
CA GLY A 301 -19.39 23.35 -28.13
C GLY A 301 -19.91 21.99 -28.62
N LEU A 302 -19.19 20.92 -28.30
CA LEU A 302 -19.58 19.56 -28.68
C LEU A 302 -20.92 19.13 -28.08
N LEU A 303 -21.18 19.46 -26.82
CA LEU A 303 -22.45 19.14 -26.17
C LEU A 303 -23.66 19.78 -26.86
N ARG A 304 -23.50 21.01 -27.35
CA ARG A 304 -24.54 21.68 -28.14
C ARG A 304 -24.77 20.97 -29.47
N GLU A 305 -23.71 20.63 -30.17
CA GLU A 305 -23.82 19.90 -31.44
C GLU A 305 -24.55 18.56 -31.24
N LEU A 306 -24.18 17.83 -30.18
CA LEU A 306 -24.86 16.59 -29.80
C LEU A 306 -26.32 16.82 -29.40
N GLN A 307 -26.64 17.91 -28.69
CA GLN A 307 -28.02 18.22 -28.30
C GLN A 307 -28.89 18.52 -29.53
N LEU A 308 -28.33 19.24 -30.52
CA LEU A 308 -29.00 19.49 -31.80
C LEU A 308 -29.22 18.20 -32.59
N GLN A 309 -28.28 17.26 -32.54
CA GLN A 309 -28.38 15.97 -33.21
C GLN A 309 -29.37 15.00 -32.53
N ASN A 310 -29.41 15.00 -31.20
CA ASN A 310 -30.28 14.12 -30.40
C ASN A 310 -31.73 14.61 -30.27
N GLY A 311 -32.06 15.77 -30.87
CA GLY A 311 -33.39 16.36 -30.81
C GLY A 311 -33.78 16.75 -29.39
N SER A 312 -34.94 16.27 -28.93
CA SER A 312 -35.51 16.63 -27.62
C SER A 312 -35.09 15.74 -26.45
N ALA A 313 -34.22 14.74 -26.66
CA ALA A 313 -33.68 13.95 -25.56
C ALA A 313 -32.64 14.78 -24.77
N PRO A 314 -32.79 14.97 -23.44
CA PRO A 314 -31.85 15.76 -22.67
C PRO A 314 -30.50 15.04 -22.56
N ILE A 315 -29.42 15.74 -22.88
CA ILE A 315 -28.06 15.25 -22.61
C ILE A 315 -27.73 15.50 -21.15
N SER A 316 -27.37 14.44 -20.43
CA SER A 316 -26.82 14.51 -19.08
C SER A 316 -25.34 14.12 -19.07
N VAL A 317 -24.49 14.91 -18.39
CA VAL A 317 -23.03 14.82 -18.45
C VAL A 317 -22.45 14.63 -17.06
N LYS A 318 -21.56 13.65 -16.92
CA LYS A 318 -20.68 13.51 -15.76
C LYS A 318 -19.30 14.06 -16.07
N VAL A 319 -18.76 14.86 -15.18
CA VAL A 319 -17.38 15.37 -15.28
C VAL A 319 -16.47 14.52 -14.42
N GLN A 320 -15.39 14.02 -15.02
CA GLN A 320 -14.35 13.26 -14.38
C GLN A 320 -13.00 13.91 -14.65
N THR A 321 -12.29 14.32 -13.59
CA THR A 321 -11.01 15.02 -13.75
C THR A 321 -9.84 14.36 -13.05
N PHE A 322 -8.65 14.51 -13.63
CA PHE A 322 -7.37 14.37 -12.96
C PHE A 322 -6.62 15.71 -13.00
N PRO A 323 -6.15 16.25 -11.87
CA PRO A 323 -6.42 15.76 -10.52
C PRO A 323 -7.88 16.05 -10.11
N PRO A 324 -8.46 15.35 -9.12
CA PRO A 324 -9.89 15.54 -8.76
C PRO A 324 -10.24 16.96 -8.29
N GLN A 325 -9.27 17.74 -7.83
CA GLN A 325 -9.46 19.09 -7.31
C GLN A 325 -9.96 20.09 -8.36
N ILE A 326 -9.71 19.85 -9.65
CA ILE A 326 -10.18 20.75 -10.72
C ILE A 326 -11.62 20.45 -11.14
N GLN A 327 -12.23 19.37 -10.65
CA GLN A 327 -13.57 18.95 -11.08
C GLN A 327 -14.62 20.04 -10.83
N SER A 328 -14.63 20.63 -9.62
CA SER A 328 -15.56 21.71 -9.29
C SER A 328 -15.36 22.93 -10.18
N GLN A 329 -14.11 23.27 -10.52
CA GLN A 329 -13.80 24.42 -11.38
C GLN A 329 -14.28 24.22 -12.81
N ILE A 330 -14.08 23.03 -13.37
CA ILE A 330 -14.60 22.66 -14.70
C ILE A 330 -16.14 22.70 -14.70
N VAL A 331 -16.78 22.11 -13.68
CA VAL A 331 -18.26 22.11 -13.56
C VAL A 331 -18.81 23.53 -13.47
N GLU A 332 -18.27 24.37 -12.58
CA GLU A 332 -18.71 25.76 -12.41
C GLU A 332 -18.52 26.58 -13.70
N THR A 333 -17.42 26.36 -14.42
CA THR A 333 -17.13 27.06 -15.67
C THR A 333 -18.10 26.65 -16.77
N MET A 334 -18.37 25.35 -16.92
CA MET A 334 -19.36 24.85 -17.89
C MET A 334 -20.77 25.35 -17.57
N GLU A 335 -21.19 25.30 -16.31
CA GLU A 335 -22.49 25.86 -15.89
C GLU A 335 -22.59 27.36 -16.16
N HIS A 336 -21.49 28.11 -15.96
CA HIS A 336 -21.46 29.54 -16.25
C HIS A 336 -21.68 29.80 -17.75
N HIS A 337 -21.00 29.07 -18.63
CA HIS A 337 -21.21 29.16 -20.07
C HIS A 337 -22.65 28.82 -20.46
N GLN A 338 -23.20 27.75 -19.91
CA GLN A 338 -24.55 27.30 -20.17
C GLN A 338 -25.65 28.31 -19.75
N ARG A 339 -25.44 29.09 -18.69
CA ARG A 339 -26.40 30.13 -18.26
C ARG A 339 -26.54 31.25 -19.29
N GLN A 340 -25.53 31.45 -20.13
CA GLN A 340 -25.55 32.45 -21.20
C GLN A 340 -26.28 31.95 -22.46
N GLU A 341 -26.62 30.66 -22.51
CA GLU A 341 -27.25 30.02 -23.66
C GLU A 341 -28.76 29.88 -23.52
N ASP A 342 -29.42 29.71 -24.68
CA ASP A 342 -30.84 29.38 -24.80
C ASP A 342 -31.16 28.13 -23.96
N PRO A 343 -32.19 28.16 -23.09
CA PRO A 343 -32.69 26.97 -22.39
C PRO A 343 -32.85 25.71 -23.24
N SER A 344 -33.14 25.82 -24.54
CA SER A 344 -33.26 24.65 -25.43
C SER A 344 -31.94 23.93 -25.70
N ASN A 345 -30.80 24.60 -25.52
CA ASN A 345 -29.46 24.06 -25.81
C ASN A 345 -28.72 23.59 -24.55
N ARG A 346 -29.42 23.54 -23.42
CA ARG A 346 -28.85 23.24 -22.11
C ARG A 346 -28.74 21.73 -21.88
N PHE A 347 -27.57 21.28 -21.43
CA PHE A 347 -27.32 19.92 -20.94
C PHE A 347 -27.40 19.85 -19.41
N GLU A 348 -27.68 18.70 -18.83
CA GLU A 348 -27.74 18.51 -17.38
C GLU A 348 -26.40 18.02 -16.83
N MET A 349 -25.86 18.66 -15.80
CA MET A 349 -24.71 18.12 -15.06
C MET A 349 -25.20 17.06 -14.07
N ALA A 350 -24.88 15.79 -14.33
CA ALA A 350 -25.42 14.65 -13.60
C ALA A 350 -24.28 13.72 -13.10
N PRO A 351 -23.97 13.69 -11.79
CA PRO A 351 -22.93 12.80 -11.26
C PRO A 351 -23.30 11.30 -11.37
N SER A 352 -24.59 11.00 -11.47
CA SER A 352 -25.18 9.67 -11.63
C SER A 352 -26.22 9.68 -12.75
N LYS A 353 -26.44 8.55 -13.42
CA LYS A 353 -27.40 8.43 -14.55
C LYS A 353 -27.13 9.43 -15.69
N HIS A 354 -25.85 9.59 -16.02
CA HIS A 354 -25.40 10.45 -17.10
C HIS A 354 -25.42 9.72 -18.44
N SER A 355 -25.75 10.42 -19.51
CA SER A 355 -25.68 9.94 -20.90
C SER A 355 -24.28 10.06 -21.52
N HIS A 356 -23.44 10.97 -21.00
CA HIS A 356 -22.09 11.23 -21.49
C HIS A 356 -21.10 11.45 -20.35
N LEU A 357 -19.85 11.04 -20.56
CA LEU A 357 -18.73 11.25 -19.65
C LEU A 357 -17.73 12.22 -20.28
N LEU A 358 -17.50 13.36 -19.62
CA LEU A 358 -16.41 14.28 -19.90
C LEU A 358 -15.20 13.89 -19.04
N SER A 359 -14.16 13.34 -19.68
CA SER A 359 -12.89 13.05 -19.03
C SER A 359 -11.92 14.21 -19.27
N VAL A 360 -11.30 14.74 -18.22
CA VAL A 360 -10.29 15.82 -18.30
C VAL A 360 -9.06 15.43 -17.51
N VAL A 361 -7.90 15.32 -18.15
CA VAL A 361 -6.63 14.94 -17.53
C VAL A 361 -5.63 16.08 -17.69
N ARG A 362 -5.30 16.71 -16.57
CA ARG A 362 -4.25 17.72 -16.49
C ARG A 362 -2.87 17.06 -16.37
N ILE A 363 -1.98 17.49 -17.26
CA ILE A 363 -0.56 17.15 -17.30
C ILE A 363 0.20 18.43 -16.99
N ASP A 364 0.73 18.55 -15.77
CA ASP A 364 1.40 19.77 -15.31
C ASP A 364 2.75 19.95 -16.05
N ARG A 365 3.05 21.15 -16.60
CA ARG A 365 4.43 21.51 -17.00
C ARG A 365 5.26 21.86 -15.78
N ILE A 366 6.56 21.73 -15.97
CA ILE A 366 7.57 22.40 -15.17
C ILE A 366 7.79 23.74 -15.87
N GLU A 367 7.55 24.85 -15.15
CA GLU A 367 7.48 26.26 -15.62
C GLU A 367 6.08 26.93 -15.59
N GLY A 368 5.05 26.26 -15.07
CA GLY A 368 3.83 26.93 -14.58
C GLY A 368 2.63 26.91 -15.53
N GLU A 369 2.77 26.43 -16.75
CA GLU A 369 1.65 26.14 -17.65
C GLU A 369 1.13 24.70 -17.42
N SER A 370 -0.15 24.47 -17.66
CA SER A 370 -0.75 23.13 -17.57
C SER A 370 -1.29 22.74 -18.93
N MET A 371 -1.07 21.50 -19.34
CA MET A 371 -1.68 20.94 -20.53
C MET A 371 -2.86 20.06 -20.12
N PHE A 372 -3.93 20.07 -20.91
CA PHE A 372 -5.12 19.26 -20.65
C PHE A 372 -5.36 18.34 -21.83
N LEU A 373 -5.47 17.04 -21.54
CA LEU A 373 -6.08 16.08 -22.44
C LEU A 373 -7.54 15.92 -22.04
N TRP A 374 -8.45 15.86 -22.99
CA TRP A 374 -9.85 15.68 -22.65
C TRP A 374 -10.59 14.81 -23.67
N SER A 375 -11.76 14.34 -23.31
CA SER A 375 -12.72 13.79 -24.28
C SER A 375 -14.13 13.82 -23.73
N LEU A 376 -15.09 13.86 -24.65
CA LEU A 376 -16.49 13.66 -24.37
C LEU A 376 -16.96 12.39 -25.09
N LYS A 377 -17.37 11.37 -24.35
CA LYS A 377 -17.84 10.10 -24.91
C LYS A 377 -19.22 9.76 -24.35
N PRO A 378 -20.11 9.13 -25.12
CA PRO A 378 -21.33 8.52 -24.58
C PRO A 378 -20.97 7.56 -23.44
N THR A 379 -21.81 7.51 -22.40
CA THR A 379 -21.66 6.52 -21.34
C THR A 379 -21.85 5.14 -21.95
N TRP A 380 -20.79 4.34 -21.95
CA TRP A 380 -20.88 2.90 -22.18
C TRP A 380 -21.09 2.25 -20.81
N ASP A 381 -21.94 1.22 -20.74
CA ASP A 381 -22.46 0.65 -19.48
C ASP A 381 -21.38 0.18 -18.48
N ALA A 382 -20.12 0.05 -18.88
CA ALA A 382 -19.01 -0.15 -17.96
C ALA A 382 -18.58 1.19 -17.31
N ASN A 383 -19.40 1.67 -16.37
CA ASN A 383 -18.95 2.60 -15.34
C ASN A 383 -17.71 1.99 -14.66
N ILE A 384 -16.51 2.46 -15.01
CA ILE A 384 -15.26 2.03 -14.36
C ILE A 384 -15.30 2.33 -12.85
N GLU A 385 -16.06 3.36 -12.45
CA GLU A 385 -16.34 3.64 -11.04
C GLU A 385 -17.22 2.58 -10.36
N ASP A 386 -18.11 1.89 -11.10
CA ASP A 386 -18.91 0.78 -10.57
C ASP A 386 -18.11 -0.53 -10.43
N ILE A 387 -16.98 -0.63 -11.14
CA ILE A 387 -16.12 -1.82 -11.06
C ILE A 387 -15.36 -1.85 -9.73
N GLN A 388 -14.98 -0.69 -9.17
CA GLN A 388 -14.48 -0.66 -7.80
C GLN A 388 -15.60 -0.82 -6.77
N SER A 389 -16.85 -0.48 -7.12
CA SER A 389 -17.91 -0.29 -6.15
C SER A 389 -18.70 -1.56 -5.83
N SER A 390 -19.00 -2.50 -6.74
CA SER A 390 -19.55 -3.84 -6.37
C SER A 390 -20.11 -4.73 -7.49
N SER A 391 -20.41 -4.25 -8.70
CA SER A 391 -21.40 -4.98 -9.54
C SER A 391 -20.84 -5.91 -10.63
N LEU A 392 -19.66 -5.62 -11.21
CA LEU A 392 -19.17 -6.37 -12.39
C LEU A 392 -18.48 -7.69 -12.06
N LEU A 393 -18.05 -7.89 -10.81
CA LEU A 393 -17.64 -9.22 -10.33
C LEU A 393 -18.85 -10.08 -9.93
N GLY A 394 -20.07 -9.67 -10.24
CA GLY A 394 -21.29 -10.24 -9.68
C GLY A 394 -21.31 -10.04 -8.16
N ASP A 395 -22.40 -10.45 -7.52
CA ASP A 395 -22.53 -10.60 -6.07
C ASP A 395 -21.61 -11.76 -5.57
N THR A 396 -20.37 -11.80 -6.05
CA THR A 396 -19.41 -12.82 -5.68
C THR A 396 -19.00 -12.55 -4.26
N ASP A 397 -19.43 -13.48 -3.44
CA ASP A 397 -19.08 -13.86 -2.07
C ASP A 397 -17.55 -13.86 -1.78
N VAL A 398 -16.78 -12.91 -2.30
CA VAL A 398 -15.34 -12.80 -2.10
C VAL A 398 -15.11 -12.13 -0.76
N VAL A 399 -14.87 -12.98 0.24
CA VAL A 399 -14.68 -12.59 1.65
C VAL A 399 -13.59 -11.55 1.86
N SER A 400 -12.51 -11.59 1.07
CA SER A 400 -11.43 -10.62 1.23
C SER A 400 -10.59 -10.41 -0.03
N ARG A 401 -9.92 -9.25 -0.08
CA ARG A 401 -8.93 -8.91 -1.14
C ARG A 401 -7.79 -9.91 -1.26
N ALA A 402 -7.51 -10.69 -0.21
CA ALA A 402 -6.46 -11.70 -0.24
C ALA A 402 -6.73 -12.76 -1.31
N TYR A 403 -7.99 -13.08 -1.61
CA TYR A 403 -8.38 -14.00 -2.69
C TYR A 403 -7.65 -13.70 -4.00
N PHE A 404 -7.76 -12.45 -4.47
CA PHE A 404 -7.15 -12.00 -5.72
C PHE A 404 -5.62 -11.97 -5.67
N LYS A 405 -5.03 -11.91 -4.49
CA LYS A 405 -3.59 -11.98 -4.31
C LYS A 405 -3.06 -13.37 -4.60
N LEU A 406 -3.70 -14.43 -4.10
CA LEU A 406 -3.30 -15.79 -4.42
C LEU A 406 -3.59 -16.11 -5.89
N LYS A 407 -4.76 -15.71 -6.39
CA LYS A 407 -5.12 -15.83 -7.81
C LYS A 407 -4.05 -15.24 -8.73
N GLU A 408 -3.68 -13.97 -8.52
CA GLU A 408 -2.65 -13.31 -9.30
C GLU A 408 -1.29 -14.02 -9.17
N ALA A 409 -0.93 -14.52 -7.98
CA ALA A 409 0.33 -15.24 -7.78
C ALA A 409 0.40 -16.53 -8.63
N ILE A 410 -0.67 -17.30 -8.65
CA ILE A 410 -0.78 -18.54 -9.44
C ILE A 410 -0.76 -18.23 -10.95
N GLU A 411 -1.55 -17.25 -11.39
CA GLU A 411 -1.61 -16.86 -12.81
C GLU A 411 -0.29 -16.31 -13.33
N ARG A 412 0.48 -15.59 -12.50
CA ARG A 412 1.80 -15.06 -12.89
C ARG A 412 2.94 -16.07 -12.75
N SER A 413 2.68 -17.22 -12.14
CA SER A 413 3.64 -18.34 -11.97
C SER A 413 3.19 -19.59 -12.74
N GLN A 414 2.51 -19.42 -13.87
CA GLN A 414 1.98 -20.52 -14.69
C GLN A 414 3.00 -21.61 -15.05
N SER A 415 4.27 -21.25 -15.31
CA SER A 415 5.30 -22.26 -15.60
C SER A 415 5.53 -23.19 -14.40
N THR A 416 5.65 -22.62 -13.20
CA THR A 416 5.82 -23.35 -11.93
C THR A 416 4.57 -24.18 -11.62
N VAL A 417 3.38 -23.62 -11.80
CA VAL A 417 2.09 -24.29 -11.55
C VAL A 417 1.87 -25.45 -12.52
N LYS A 418 2.16 -25.27 -13.82
CA LYS A 418 2.09 -26.35 -14.81
C LYS A 418 3.04 -27.49 -14.47
N LYS A 419 4.28 -27.17 -14.08
CA LYS A 419 5.25 -28.16 -13.63
C LYS A 419 4.75 -28.94 -12.40
N PHE A 420 4.19 -28.25 -11.42
CA PHE A 420 3.53 -28.88 -10.27
C PHE A 420 2.42 -29.84 -10.69
N GLN A 421 1.49 -29.39 -11.55
CA GLN A 421 0.37 -30.20 -12.01
C GLN A 421 0.83 -31.47 -12.76
N THR A 422 1.86 -31.35 -13.61
CA THR A 422 2.47 -32.51 -14.29
C THR A 422 3.05 -33.51 -13.28
N MET A 423 3.88 -33.04 -12.34
CA MET A 423 4.48 -33.92 -11.32
C MET A 423 3.43 -34.57 -10.41
N HIS A 424 2.39 -33.81 -10.02
CA HIS A 424 1.30 -34.33 -9.20
C HIS A 424 0.54 -35.44 -9.93
N HIS A 425 0.24 -35.27 -11.22
CA HIS A 425 -0.40 -36.29 -12.04
C HIS A 425 0.48 -37.55 -12.21
N GLU A 426 1.78 -37.39 -12.37
CA GLU A 426 2.73 -38.52 -12.44
C GLU A 426 2.83 -39.30 -11.12
N LEU A 427 2.77 -38.62 -9.98
CA LEU A 427 2.91 -39.23 -8.65
C LEU A 427 1.65 -39.96 -8.18
N LYS A 428 0.45 -39.42 -8.45
CA LYS A 428 -0.83 -40.00 -7.98
C LYS A 428 -1.56 -40.86 -9.01
N GLY A 429 -1.08 -40.90 -10.26
CA GLY A 429 -1.78 -41.56 -11.36
C GLY A 429 -3.03 -40.79 -11.82
N SER A 430 -3.66 -41.25 -12.90
CA SER A 430 -4.79 -40.54 -13.54
C SER A 430 -6.07 -40.49 -12.69
N ASP A 431 -6.21 -41.42 -11.74
CA ASP A 431 -7.50 -41.70 -11.09
C ASP A 431 -7.65 -40.98 -9.74
N GLU A 432 -6.55 -40.51 -9.13
CA GLU A 432 -6.57 -39.87 -7.82
C GLU A 432 -6.38 -38.35 -7.92
N LYS A 433 -7.50 -37.63 -8.08
CA LYS A 433 -7.55 -36.15 -8.17
C LYS A 433 -7.48 -35.43 -6.83
N SER A 434 -7.24 -36.14 -5.72
CA SER A 434 -7.21 -35.51 -4.41
C SER A 434 -6.02 -34.57 -4.29
N MET A 435 -6.23 -33.30 -3.96
CA MET A 435 -5.20 -32.30 -3.69
C MET A 435 -5.44 -31.70 -2.31
N VAL A 436 -4.44 -31.82 -1.43
CA VAL A 436 -4.50 -31.29 -0.07
C VAL A 436 -3.71 -29.99 0.01
N ALA A 437 -4.37 -28.92 0.46
CA ALA A 437 -3.74 -27.63 0.70
C ALA A 437 -3.74 -27.27 2.20
N ILE A 438 -2.69 -26.56 2.64
CA ILE A 438 -2.64 -25.90 3.95
C ILE A 438 -2.49 -24.39 3.72
N ASP A 439 -3.41 -23.61 4.29
CA ASP A 439 -3.40 -22.14 4.29
C ASP A 439 -3.09 -21.62 5.69
N CYS A 440 -1.89 -21.11 5.90
CA CYS A 440 -1.47 -20.57 7.20
C CYS A 440 -1.68 -19.06 7.28
N GLY A 441 -2.35 -18.61 8.34
CA GLY A 441 -2.85 -17.24 8.46
C GLY A 441 -4.15 -17.03 7.68
N ALA A 442 -5.01 -18.07 7.68
CA ALA A 442 -6.13 -18.18 6.77
C ALA A 442 -7.23 -17.14 7.00
N ALA A 443 -7.48 -16.69 8.24
CA ALA A 443 -8.64 -15.86 8.55
C ALA A 443 -8.59 -14.49 7.82
N PRO A 444 -9.69 -14.03 7.18
CA PRO A 444 -11.04 -14.59 7.20
C PRO A 444 -11.35 -15.65 6.11
N GLY A 445 -10.37 -16.07 5.31
CA GLY A 445 -10.52 -17.21 4.38
C GLY A 445 -10.35 -16.87 2.90
N GLY A 446 -9.72 -15.74 2.55
CA GLY A 446 -9.56 -15.35 1.14
C GLY A 446 -8.74 -16.33 0.31
N TRP A 447 -7.59 -16.79 0.83
CA TRP A 447 -6.74 -17.77 0.14
C TRP A 447 -7.36 -19.17 0.17
N THR A 448 -7.87 -19.57 1.33
CA THR A 448 -8.68 -20.79 1.52
C THR A 448 -9.78 -20.90 0.45
N LYS A 449 -10.60 -19.86 0.25
CA LYS A 449 -11.69 -19.88 -0.72
C LYS A 449 -11.19 -20.10 -2.14
N TYR A 450 -10.10 -19.42 -2.53
CA TYR A 450 -9.49 -19.59 -3.84
C TYR A 450 -8.98 -21.03 -4.03
N LEU A 451 -8.31 -21.60 -3.02
CA LEU A 451 -7.80 -22.96 -3.07
C LEU A 451 -8.92 -23.99 -3.25
N ALA A 452 -10.02 -23.84 -2.49
CA ALA A 452 -11.15 -24.75 -2.56
C ALA A 452 -11.92 -24.66 -3.89
N LEU A 453 -12.24 -23.44 -4.34
CA LEU A 453 -13.15 -23.24 -5.48
C LEU A 453 -12.45 -23.13 -6.84
N ASP A 454 -11.41 -22.29 -6.94
CA ASP A 454 -10.79 -21.94 -8.23
C ASP A 454 -9.58 -22.83 -8.53
N PHE A 455 -8.78 -23.15 -7.51
CA PHE A 455 -7.63 -24.06 -7.69
C PHE A 455 -8.07 -25.53 -7.73
N GLY A 456 -9.19 -25.85 -7.06
CA GLY A 456 -9.78 -27.19 -7.05
C GLY A 456 -9.14 -28.16 -6.05
N CYS A 457 -8.73 -27.67 -4.87
CA CYS A 457 -8.24 -28.54 -3.79
C CYS A 457 -9.40 -29.33 -3.18
N THR A 458 -9.25 -30.63 -3.01
CA THR A 458 -10.28 -31.50 -2.40
C THR A 458 -10.35 -31.32 -0.89
N THR A 459 -9.23 -31.01 -0.25
CA THR A 459 -9.19 -30.64 1.16
C THR A 459 -8.30 -29.41 1.35
N THR A 460 -8.81 -28.41 2.06
CA THR A 460 -8.04 -27.22 2.44
C THR A 460 -8.09 -27.07 3.96
N TYR A 461 -6.93 -27.26 4.60
CA TYR A 461 -6.76 -26.98 6.02
C TYR A 461 -6.44 -25.50 6.22
N SER A 462 -7.41 -24.77 6.75
CA SER A 462 -7.30 -23.34 7.04
C SER A 462 -6.81 -23.13 8.45
N VAL A 463 -5.53 -22.77 8.60
CA VAL A 463 -4.86 -22.65 9.90
C VAL A 463 -4.82 -21.19 10.34
N ASP A 464 -5.64 -20.84 11.33
CA ASP A 464 -5.63 -19.54 11.99
C ASP A 464 -6.42 -19.58 13.31
N PRO A 465 -5.93 -18.98 14.41
CA PRO A 465 -6.74 -18.83 15.63
C PRO A 465 -8.01 -17.97 15.43
N GLY A 466 -7.98 -17.07 14.44
CA GLY A 466 -9.12 -16.27 14.02
C GLY A 466 -10.18 -17.10 13.31
N ARG A 467 -11.42 -16.59 13.32
CA ARG A 467 -12.54 -17.27 12.66
C ARG A 467 -12.49 -17.06 11.15
N LEU A 468 -12.83 -18.11 10.41
CA LEU A 468 -13.18 -17.99 9.00
C LEU A 468 -14.51 -17.26 8.85
N ASP A 469 -14.71 -16.67 7.68
CA ASP A 469 -16.02 -16.20 7.29
C ASP A 469 -16.99 -17.40 7.13
N PRO A 470 -18.24 -17.30 7.62
CA PRO A 470 -19.20 -18.39 7.53
C PRO A 470 -19.44 -18.92 6.11
N THR A 471 -19.25 -18.11 5.06
CA THR A 471 -19.40 -18.59 3.68
C THR A 471 -18.24 -19.45 3.21
N VAL A 472 -17.06 -19.30 3.82
CA VAL A 472 -15.86 -20.11 3.56
C VAL A 472 -15.82 -21.34 4.43
N GLU A 473 -16.18 -21.21 5.71
CA GLU A 473 -16.23 -22.34 6.65
C GLU A 473 -17.20 -23.43 6.21
N LYS A 474 -18.27 -23.07 5.48
CA LYS A 474 -19.27 -23.99 4.95
C LYS A 474 -18.91 -24.63 3.60
N LEU A 475 -17.78 -24.25 3.00
CA LEU A 475 -17.36 -24.83 1.72
C LEU A 475 -16.97 -26.29 1.91
N GLU A 476 -17.35 -27.14 0.96
CA GLU A 476 -16.96 -28.54 0.95
C GLU A 476 -15.43 -28.68 0.92
N GLY A 477 -14.89 -29.59 1.72
CA GLY A 477 -13.44 -29.83 1.81
C GLY A 477 -12.66 -28.81 2.65
N VAL A 478 -13.27 -27.73 3.12
CA VAL A 478 -12.60 -26.78 4.02
C VAL A 478 -12.64 -27.27 5.47
N VAL A 479 -11.47 -27.31 6.11
CA VAL A 479 -11.32 -27.69 7.53
C VAL A 479 -10.66 -26.53 8.27
N HIS A 480 -11.40 -25.85 9.14
CA HIS A 480 -10.82 -24.81 10.00
C HIS A 480 -10.03 -25.44 11.14
N VAL A 481 -8.76 -25.07 11.25
CA VAL A 481 -7.85 -25.49 12.31
C VAL A 481 -7.54 -24.25 13.17
N PRO A 482 -8.21 -24.07 14.33
CA PRO A 482 -8.14 -22.85 15.13
C PRO A 482 -6.85 -22.78 15.98
N LEU A 483 -5.71 -23.01 15.36
CA LEU A 483 -4.38 -23.06 15.97
C LEU A 483 -3.44 -22.07 15.29
N LYS A 484 -2.31 -21.75 15.93
CA LYS A 484 -1.20 -21.10 15.25
C LYS A 484 -0.50 -22.09 14.31
N ALA A 485 0.18 -21.58 13.28
CA ALA A 485 0.86 -22.41 12.28
C ALA A 485 1.81 -23.46 12.88
N LEU A 486 2.64 -23.09 13.86
CA LEU A 486 3.57 -24.03 14.51
C LEU A 486 2.85 -25.13 15.31
N GLU A 487 1.77 -24.78 16.01
CA GLU A 487 0.95 -25.74 16.77
C GLU A 487 0.24 -26.72 15.82
N ALA A 488 -0.27 -26.21 14.68
CA ALA A 488 -0.88 -27.05 13.65
C ALA A 488 0.12 -27.99 12.97
N ILE A 489 1.35 -27.53 12.71
CA ILE A 489 2.42 -28.39 12.17
C ILE A 489 2.70 -29.56 13.12
N GLU A 490 2.82 -29.28 14.43
CA GLU A 490 3.02 -30.34 15.44
C GLU A 490 1.85 -31.32 15.48
N ASP A 491 0.61 -30.81 15.44
CA ASP A 491 -0.59 -31.63 15.44
C ASP A 491 -0.70 -32.53 14.19
N PHE A 492 -0.48 -31.95 12.99
CA PHE A 492 -0.48 -32.69 11.73
C PHE A 492 0.61 -33.76 11.69
N SER A 493 1.81 -33.45 12.21
CA SER A 493 2.92 -34.40 12.28
C SER A 493 2.58 -35.59 13.20
N LYS A 494 1.93 -35.34 14.35
CA LYS A 494 1.48 -36.41 15.28
C LYS A 494 0.41 -37.30 14.67
N GLN A 495 -0.49 -36.74 13.87
CA GLN A 495 -1.54 -37.52 13.19
C GLN A 495 -0.95 -38.41 12.08
N GLY A 496 0.13 -37.97 11.43
CA GLY A 496 0.91 -38.77 10.47
C GLY A 496 0.22 -39.05 9.14
N ASN A 497 -1.02 -38.58 8.94
CA ASN A 497 -1.83 -38.80 7.75
C ASN A 497 -2.04 -37.54 6.90
N ILE A 498 -1.53 -36.38 7.33
CA ILE A 498 -1.63 -35.11 6.59
C ILE A 498 -0.30 -34.84 5.89
N CYS A 499 -0.35 -34.83 4.56
CA CYS A 499 0.78 -34.48 3.70
C CYS A 499 0.27 -33.56 2.59
N ALA A 500 0.61 -32.27 2.69
CA ALA A 500 0.09 -31.24 1.79
C ALA A 500 0.80 -31.25 0.44
N ASP A 501 0.00 -31.19 -0.63
CA ASP A 501 0.46 -30.94 -2.00
C ASP A 501 0.69 -29.44 -2.24
N ILE A 502 0.03 -28.58 -1.44
CA ILE A 502 0.11 -27.13 -1.55
C ILE A 502 0.26 -26.49 -0.17
N TRP A 503 1.24 -25.59 -0.03
CA TRP A 503 1.42 -24.77 1.16
C TRP A 503 1.32 -23.28 0.83
N VAL A 504 0.34 -22.58 1.38
CA VAL A 504 0.23 -21.13 1.21
C VAL A 504 0.26 -20.42 2.54
N SER A 505 0.83 -19.21 2.58
CA SER A 505 0.69 -18.36 3.75
C SER A 505 0.85 -16.86 3.47
N ASP A 506 -0.11 -16.08 3.99
CA ASP A 506 -0.08 -14.61 4.05
C ASP A 506 -0.06 -14.10 5.50
N MET A 507 0.55 -14.86 6.42
CA MET A 507 0.69 -14.46 7.82
C MET A 507 1.39 -13.10 7.96
N CYS A 508 0.98 -12.32 8.96
CA CYS A 508 1.59 -11.03 9.25
C CYS A 508 2.66 -11.16 10.35
N LEU A 509 3.80 -11.74 9.99
CA LEU A 509 4.93 -11.88 10.92
C LEU A 509 5.76 -10.60 10.98
N HIS A 510 6.34 -10.33 12.15
CA HIS A 510 7.20 -9.17 12.36
C HIS A 510 8.56 -9.32 11.70
N ASP A 511 9.05 -10.55 11.60
CA ASP A 511 10.27 -10.93 10.92
C ASP A 511 9.95 -11.69 9.63
N MET A 512 10.64 -11.32 8.56
CA MET A 512 10.49 -11.94 7.26
C MET A 512 10.97 -13.39 7.26
N ASN A 513 12.05 -13.68 8.00
CA ASN A 513 12.59 -15.03 8.08
C ASN A 513 11.67 -15.97 8.84
N GLY A 514 10.93 -15.48 9.84
CA GLY A 514 9.93 -16.28 10.55
C GLY A 514 8.91 -16.95 9.61
N GLN A 515 8.58 -16.32 8.47
CA GLN A 515 7.69 -16.91 7.47
C GLN A 515 8.31 -18.15 6.80
N ILE A 516 9.60 -18.08 6.53
CA ILE A 516 10.40 -19.15 5.90
C ILE A 516 10.69 -20.24 6.92
N ASP A 517 11.02 -19.88 8.16
CA ASP A 517 11.35 -20.84 9.21
C ASP A 517 10.16 -21.73 9.57
N ILE A 518 8.93 -21.18 9.60
CA ILE A 518 7.71 -21.98 9.78
C ILE A 518 7.51 -22.94 8.60
N PHE A 519 7.74 -22.47 7.37
CA PHE A 519 7.61 -23.31 6.18
C PHE A 519 8.63 -24.46 6.17
N LYS A 520 9.89 -24.18 6.56
CA LYS A 520 10.94 -25.21 6.71
C LYS A 520 10.58 -26.24 7.75
N GLN A 521 10.07 -25.81 8.91
CA GLN A 521 9.60 -26.73 9.95
C GLN A 521 8.46 -27.64 9.45
N ALA A 522 7.55 -27.12 8.61
CA ALA A 522 6.50 -27.94 8.01
C ALA A 522 7.05 -29.02 7.06
N ILE A 523 8.11 -28.70 6.29
CA ILE A 523 8.81 -29.67 5.44
C ILE A 523 9.55 -30.71 6.29
N GLU A 524 10.29 -30.29 7.31
CA GLU A 524 11.05 -31.17 8.21
C GLU A 524 10.13 -32.12 9.01
N ALA A 525 8.95 -31.64 9.40
CA ALA A 525 7.93 -32.43 10.10
C ALA A 525 7.17 -33.41 9.19
N GLY A 526 7.47 -33.44 7.89
CA GLY A 526 6.79 -34.29 6.90
C GLY A 526 5.37 -33.84 6.54
N VAL A 527 4.95 -32.67 6.99
CA VAL A 527 3.61 -32.11 6.76
C VAL A 527 3.47 -31.59 5.33
N VAL A 528 4.57 -31.15 4.71
CA VAL A 528 4.59 -30.70 3.31
C VAL A 528 5.35 -31.70 2.46
N ARG A 529 4.75 -32.13 1.35
CA ARG A 529 5.36 -33.09 0.45
C ARG A 529 6.55 -32.49 -0.31
N ARG A 530 7.47 -33.35 -0.71
CA ARG A 530 8.41 -33.05 -1.81
C ARG A 530 7.63 -32.70 -3.07
N SER A 531 8.18 -31.79 -3.88
CA SER A 531 7.52 -31.26 -5.09
C SER A 531 6.21 -30.49 -4.84
N ALA A 532 5.83 -30.24 -3.57
CA ALA A 532 4.65 -29.44 -3.24
C ALA A 532 4.78 -28.01 -3.77
N LEU A 533 3.66 -27.43 -4.24
CA LEU A 533 3.60 -26.02 -4.60
C LEU A 533 3.56 -25.18 -3.33
N PHE A 534 4.33 -24.09 -3.28
CA PHE A 534 4.19 -23.13 -2.20
C PHE A 534 4.00 -21.69 -2.68
N CYS A 535 3.30 -20.90 -1.87
CA CYS A 535 3.11 -19.46 -2.06
C CYS A 535 3.21 -18.72 -0.72
N LEU A 536 4.22 -17.88 -0.55
CA LEU A 536 4.49 -17.15 0.70
C LEU A 536 4.47 -15.64 0.46
N THR A 537 3.73 -14.89 1.27
CA THR A 537 3.92 -13.44 1.32
C THR A 537 4.97 -13.07 2.35
N LEU A 538 6.04 -12.43 1.89
CA LEU A 538 7.06 -11.81 2.73
C LEU A 538 6.70 -10.34 3.00
N LYS A 539 6.57 -9.98 4.28
CA LYS A 539 6.28 -8.62 4.74
C LYS A 539 7.54 -7.98 5.34
N CYS A 540 8.00 -6.90 4.73
CA CYS A 540 9.13 -6.09 5.22
C CYS A 540 8.61 -5.10 6.27
N THR A 541 9.03 -5.28 7.52
CA THR A 541 8.72 -4.34 8.61
C THR A 541 9.82 -3.30 8.82
N THR A 542 11.01 -3.51 8.23
CA THR A 542 12.18 -2.62 8.35
C THR A 542 12.69 -2.14 6.99
N GLY A 543 13.25 -0.93 6.95
CA GLY A 543 13.60 -0.22 5.71
C GLY A 543 12.39 0.51 5.10
N PHE A 544 12.65 1.55 4.29
CA PHE A 544 11.59 2.35 3.65
C PHE A 544 11.75 2.52 2.12
N SER A 545 12.80 1.91 1.55
CA SER A 545 13.12 2.00 0.12
C SER A 545 12.84 0.68 -0.59
N LYS A 546 12.46 0.77 -1.87
CA LYS A 546 12.23 -0.39 -2.73
C LYS A 546 13.47 -1.31 -2.75
N GLY A 547 14.66 -0.75 -2.99
CA GLY A 547 15.89 -1.54 -3.04
C GLY A 547 16.28 -2.20 -1.71
N SER A 548 15.91 -1.61 -0.57
CA SER A 548 16.12 -2.27 0.74
C SER A 548 15.17 -3.44 0.93
N TYR A 549 13.94 -3.35 0.45
CA TYR A 549 12.98 -4.46 0.48
C TYR A 549 13.38 -5.57 -0.48
N ASP A 550 13.75 -5.22 -1.71
CA ASP A 550 14.16 -6.19 -2.73
C ASP A 550 15.39 -6.99 -2.24
N LYS A 551 16.37 -6.33 -1.60
CA LYS A 551 17.52 -7.01 -0.99
C LYS A 551 17.14 -7.92 0.19
N GLN A 552 16.21 -7.52 1.05
CA GLN A 552 15.76 -8.36 2.16
C GLN A 552 15.03 -9.61 1.64
N VAL A 553 14.19 -9.43 0.62
CA VAL A 553 13.48 -10.52 -0.03
C VAL A 553 14.44 -11.44 -0.77
N GLU A 554 15.48 -10.92 -1.41
CA GLU A 554 16.54 -11.72 -2.01
C GLU A 554 17.27 -12.59 -0.97
N LEU A 555 17.67 -12.01 0.17
CA LEU A 555 18.29 -12.76 1.28
C LEU A 555 17.34 -13.82 1.85
N ALA A 556 16.06 -13.49 1.98
CA ALA A 556 15.04 -14.43 2.42
C ALA A 556 14.88 -15.58 1.39
N SER A 557 14.80 -15.27 0.10
CA SER A 557 14.75 -16.27 -0.97
C SER A 557 15.99 -17.17 -0.99
N GLN A 558 17.18 -16.63 -0.71
CA GLN A 558 18.41 -17.42 -0.60
C GLN A 558 18.33 -18.47 0.53
N ASN A 559 17.59 -18.20 1.61
CA ASN A 559 17.37 -19.19 2.66
C ASN A 559 16.55 -20.40 2.19
N LEU A 560 15.90 -20.33 1.03
CA LEU A 560 15.19 -21.45 0.41
C LEU A 560 16.07 -22.23 -0.59
N GLU A 561 17.30 -21.80 -0.86
CA GLU A 561 18.23 -22.54 -1.72
C GLU A 561 18.51 -23.94 -1.16
N GLY A 562 18.50 -24.94 -2.03
CA GLY A 562 18.63 -26.36 -1.65
C GLY A 562 17.38 -26.99 -1.04
N ILE A 563 16.37 -26.19 -0.67
CA ILE A 563 15.08 -26.67 -0.14
C ILE A 563 13.96 -26.52 -1.16
N ALA A 564 14.06 -25.52 -2.03
CA ALA A 564 13.05 -25.22 -3.05
C ALA A 564 13.68 -24.99 -4.43
N SER A 565 12.86 -25.16 -5.46
CA SER A 565 13.19 -24.95 -6.87
C SER A 565 12.13 -24.07 -7.55
N ASP A 566 12.45 -23.57 -8.75
CA ASP A 566 11.55 -22.75 -9.57
C ASP A 566 10.96 -21.52 -8.84
N ILE A 567 11.77 -20.94 -7.95
CA ILE A 567 11.39 -19.83 -7.10
C ILE A 567 11.20 -18.56 -7.94
N THR A 568 10.00 -18.01 -7.91
CA THR A 568 9.65 -16.74 -8.53
C THR A 568 9.27 -15.74 -7.44
N THR A 569 9.94 -14.58 -7.42
CA THR A 569 9.58 -13.46 -6.54
C THR A 569 8.73 -12.46 -7.31
N LEU A 570 7.52 -12.21 -6.81
CA LEU A 570 6.53 -11.33 -7.40
C LEU A 570 6.24 -10.12 -6.50
N HIS A 571 5.95 -8.99 -7.12
CA HIS A 571 5.27 -7.87 -6.47
C HIS A 571 3.86 -7.75 -7.06
N LEU A 572 2.88 -8.35 -6.40
CA LEU A 572 1.50 -8.50 -6.90
C LEU A 572 0.71 -7.21 -6.77
N PHE A 573 -0.24 -6.88 -7.65
CA PHE A 573 -1.04 -5.64 -7.55
C PHE A 573 -1.72 -5.46 -6.19
N SER A 574 -2.07 -6.56 -5.53
CA SER A 574 -2.63 -6.56 -4.17
C SER A 574 -1.58 -6.42 -3.06
N ASN A 575 -0.28 -6.59 -3.35
CA ASN A 575 0.81 -6.35 -2.41
C ASN A 575 1.00 -4.87 -2.13
N ARG A 576 1.20 -4.56 -0.85
CA ARG A 576 1.67 -3.23 -0.42
C ARG A 576 3.13 -3.00 -0.82
N LYS A 577 3.62 -1.77 -0.65
CA LYS A 577 5.00 -1.38 -0.99
C LYS A 577 6.06 -2.27 -0.33
N GLY A 578 5.83 -2.65 0.94
CA GLY A 578 6.72 -3.48 1.74
C GLY A 578 6.41 -4.98 1.67
N GLU A 579 5.68 -5.45 0.66
CA GLU A 579 5.35 -6.87 0.55
C GLU A 579 5.86 -7.43 -0.77
N ARG A 580 6.35 -8.67 -0.74
CA ARG A 580 6.61 -9.49 -1.92
C ARG A 580 5.96 -10.85 -1.72
N THR A 581 5.66 -11.53 -2.81
CA THR A 581 5.09 -12.88 -2.79
C THR A 581 6.07 -13.79 -3.51
N ILE A 582 6.40 -14.93 -2.90
CA ILE A 582 7.28 -15.93 -3.47
C ILE A 582 6.44 -17.15 -3.81
N VAL A 583 6.58 -17.66 -5.03
CA VAL A 583 5.98 -18.91 -5.48
C VAL A 583 7.09 -19.86 -5.91
N GLY A 584 7.00 -21.14 -5.56
CA GLY A 584 8.01 -22.14 -5.93
C GLY A 584 7.56 -23.56 -5.67
N LEU A 585 8.47 -24.51 -5.85
CA LEU A 585 8.25 -25.92 -5.57
C LEU A 585 9.19 -26.39 -4.47
N VAL A 586 8.72 -27.25 -3.58
CA VAL A 586 9.59 -27.92 -2.61
C VAL A 586 10.51 -28.86 -3.39
N GLY A 587 11.81 -28.77 -3.14
CA GLY A 587 12.83 -29.60 -3.78
C GLY A 587 12.62 -31.08 -3.49
N ASN A 588 13.03 -31.92 -4.45
CA ASN A 588 12.92 -33.38 -4.37
C ASN A 588 13.77 -34.00 -3.26
#